data_AF-A0A3S1Y9W0-F1
#
_entry.id   AF-A0A3S1Y9W0-F1
#
_cell.length_a   1.000
_cell.length_b   1.000
_cell.length_c   1.000
_cell.angle_alpha   90.00
_cell.angle_beta   90.00
_cell.angle_gamma   90.00
#
_symmetry.space_group_name_H-M   'P 1'
#
loop_
_entity.id
_entity.type
_entity.pdbx_description
1 polymer ?
#
loop_
_entity_poly.entity_id
_entity_poly.type
_entity_poly.pdbx_seq_one_letter_code
_entity_poly.pdbx_strand_id
1 'polypeptide(L)'
;VHDSHRPGMRREREWLKRTPHCLDGSWGPEIIEDLGARDDEIHVIKRRYSAFFQTDLDLTLKDMQVDQLVIFGVVTNICVRSTVHDAFFQGYEVVVPSDCCAATGPREQESSLYDIATHFGVVSDSADVVAALRDGTSLQPAEVAA
;
A
#
# COMPACT_ATOMS: atom_id res chain seq x y z
N VAL A 1 -5.26 4.56 4.00
CA VAL A 1 -3.96 5.14 4.42
C VAL A 1 -3.63 6.31 3.51
N HIS A 2 -3.20 7.46 4.03
CA HIS A 2 -2.76 8.58 3.21
C HIS A 2 -1.50 9.24 3.75
N ASP A 3 -0.72 9.82 2.85
CA ASP A 3 0.54 10.49 3.16
C ASP A 3 0.27 11.93 3.59
N SER A 4 0.86 12.37 4.70
CA SER A 4 0.74 13.75 5.17
C SER A 4 1.96 14.20 5.95
N HIS A 5 2.62 15.25 5.47
CA HIS A 5 3.84 15.81 6.03
C HIS A 5 3.59 17.11 6.79
N ARG A 6 4.20 17.24 7.96
CA ARG A 6 4.07 18.46 8.77
C ARG A 6 4.83 19.62 8.13
N PRO A 7 4.24 20.82 8.09
CA PRO A 7 4.97 22.02 7.67
C PRO A 7 6.08 22.38 8.67
N GLY A 8 7.09 23.12 8.20
CA GLY A 8 8.15 23.67 9.06
C GLY A 8 9.17 22.65 9.59
N MET A 9 9.17 21.41 9.09
CA MET A 9 10.19 20.41 9.47
C MET A 9 11.58 20.84 9.01
N ARG A 10 12.55 20.92 9.93
CA ARG A 10 13.93 21.34 9.63
C ARG A 10 14.64 20.40 8.66
N ARG A 11 14.32 19.10 8.72
CA ARG A 11 14.90 18.04 7.88
C ARG A 11 13.86 16.93 7.65
N GLU A 12 12.95 17.17 6.72
CA GLU A 12 12.07 16.10 6.25
C GLU A 12 12.85 15.18 5.29
N ARG A 13 12.86 13.88 5.57
CA ARG A 13 13.73 12.91 4.90
C ARG A 13 13.32 12.71 3.45
N GLU A 14 12.02 12.66 3.19
CA GLU A 14 11.50 12.49 1.83
C GLU A 14 11.79 13.70 0.95
N TRP A 15 11.78 14.91 1.52
CA TRP A 15 12.05 16.15 0.78
C TRP A 15 13.52 16.31 0.34
N LEU A 16 14.42 15.46 0.84
CA LEU A 16 15.79 15.35 0.32
C LEU A 16 15.84 14.61 -1.02
N LYS A 17 14.77 13.89 -1.38
CA LYS A 17 14.67 13.04 -2.58
C LYS A 17 13.51 13.43 -3.49
N ARG A 18 12.48 14.09 -2.96
CA ARG A 18 11.26 14.49 -3.65
C ARG A 18 10.96 15.96 -3.38
N THR A 19 10.21 16.61 -4.26
CA THR A 19 9.62 17.91 -3.97
C THR A 19 8.72 17.81 -2.74
N PRO A 20 8.62 18.85 -1.90
CA PRO A 20 7.59 18.91 -0.87
C PRO A 20 6.20 18.58 -1.44
N HIS A 21 5.51 17.65 -0.81
CA HIS A 21 4.23 17.11 -1.22
C HIS A 21 3.39 16.78 0.01
N CYS A 22 2.08 16.64 -0.20
CA CYS A 22 1.12 16.24 0.82
C CYS A 22 1.33 16.98 2.15
N LEU A 23 1.38 18.31 2.10
CA LEU A 23 1.52 19.11 3.32
C LEU A 23 0.23 19.08 4.13
N ASP A 24 0.35 18.87 5.43
CA ASP A 24 -0.77 18.93 6.37
C ASP A 24 -1.46 20.31 6.29
N GLY A 25 -2.79 20.28 6.22
CA GLY A 25 -3.62 21.48 5.99
C GLY A 25 -3.64 22.01 4.54
N SER A 26 -3.02 21.31 3.59
CA SER A 26 -3.19 21.56 2.16
C SER A 26 -4.13 20.51 1.54
N TRP A 27 -4.50 20.70 0.27
CA TRP A 27 -5.30 19.71 -0.47
C TRP A 27 -4.55 18.39 -0.75
N GLY A 28 -3.21 18.40 -0.70
CA GLY A 28 -2.39 17.28 -1.17
C GLY A 28 -2.57 15.94 -0.42
N PRO A 29 -2.79 15.92 0.91
CA PRO A 29 -3.12 14.71 1.66
C PRO A 29 -4.56 14.21 1.51
N GLU A 30 -5.46 15.01 0.91
CA GLU A 30 -6.88 14.66 0.83
C GLU A 30 -7.09 13.46 -0.10
N ILE A 31 -8.01 12.57 0.29
CA ILE A 31 -8.42 11.44 -0.53
C ILE A 31 -9.37 11.98 -1.61
N ILE A 32 -9.11 11.65 -2.87
CA ILE A 32 -9.94 12.11 -3.99
C ILE A 32 -11.35 11.54 -3.90
N GLU A 33 -12.34 12.32 -4.33
CA GLU A 33 -13.77 11.95 -4.28
C GLU A 33 -14.07 10.64 -5.04
N ASP A 34 -13.38 10.40 -6.17
CA ASP A 34 -13.55 9.20 -7.00
C ASP A 34 -13.26 7.88 -6.25
N LEU A 35 -12.48 7.92 -5.17
CA LEU A 35 -12.24 6.74 -4.33
C LEU A 35 -13.39 6.45 -3.36
N GLY A 36 -14.34 7.37 -3.18
CA GLY A 36 -15.56 7.15 -2.42
C GLY A 36 -15.33 6.78 -0.95
N ALA A 37 -14.26 7.31 -0.34
CA ALA A 37 -13.93 7.03 1.06
C ALA A 37 -15.10 7.40 1.98
N ARG A 38 -15.39 6.52 2.94
CA ARG A 38 -16.52 6.67 3.85
C ARG A 38 -16.07 7.23 5.19
N ASP A 39 -16.94 7.97 5.86
CA ASP A 39 -16.66 8.56 7.17
C ASP A 39 -16.42 7.52 8.28
N ASP A 40 -16.87 6.27 8.09
CA ASP A 40 -16.68 5.15 9.02
C ASP A 40 -15.43 4.30 8.74
N GLU A 41 -14.64 4.64 7.72
CA GLU A 41 -13.38 3.95 7.42
C GLU A 41 -12.24 4.40 8.35
N ILE A 42 -11.27 3.51 8.55
CA ILE A 42 -10.10 3.82 9.37
C ILE A 42 -9.05 4.57 8.54
N HIS A 43 -8.71 5.77 8.98
CA HIS A 43 -7.68 6.60 8.35
C HIS A 43 -6.34 6.49 9.09
N VAL A 44 -5.36 5.85 8.46
CA VAL A 44 -3.96 5.89 8.92
C VAL A 44 -3.19 6.97 8.17
N ILE A 45 -2.61 7.91 8.91
CA ILE A 45 -1.72 8.94 8.39
C ILE A 45 -0.28 8.46 8.46
N LYS A 46 0.42 8.44 7.32
CA LYS A 46 1.84 8.11 7.25
C LYS A 46 2.67 9.33 6.86
N ARG A 47 3.94 9.30 7.25
CA ARG A 47 4.97 10.30 6.87
C ARG A 47 6.16 9.68 6.15
N ARG A 48 6.14 8.36 5.99
CA ARG A 48 7.18 7.56 5.36
C ARG A 48 6.53 6.65 4.33
N TYR A 49 7.35 6.01 3.49
CA TYR A 49 6.86 5.17 2.40
C TYR A 49 5.95 4.02 2.87
N SER A 50 6.38 3.25 3.86
CA SER A 50 5.55 2.17 4.41
C SER A 50 4.40 2.72 5.25
N ALA A 51 3.22 2.14 5.08
CA ALA A 51 2.05 2.42 5.92
C ALA A 51 2.21 1.95 7.37
N PHE A 52 3.16 1.04 7.65
CA PHE A 52 3.45 0.53 9.01
C PHE A 52 4.50 1.36 9.74
N PHE A 53 5.39 2.03 9.02
CA PHE A 53 6.55 2.68 9.63
C PHE A 53 6.13 3.86 10.51
N GLN A 54 6.22 3.68 11.83
CA GLN A 54 5.85 4.67 12.85
C GLN A 54 4.40 5.17 12.73
N THR A 55 3.49 4.26 12.38
CA THR A 55 2.03 4.45 12.46
C THR A 55 1.45 3.45 13.47
N ASP A 56 0.14 3.50 13.68
CA ASP A 56 -0.62 2.53 14.48
C ASP A 56 -1.23 1.40 13.65
N LEU A 57 -0.91 1.29 12.35
CA LEU A 57 -1.56 0.31 11.46
C LEU A 57 -1.47 -1.14 11.97
N ASP A 58 -0.30 -1.57 12.44
CA ASP A 58 -0.13 -2.94 12.96
C ASP A 58 -0.98 -3.21 14.20
N LEU A 59 -1.06 -2.24 15.12
CA LEU A 59 -1.89 -2.35 16.32
C LEU A 59 -3.37 -2.46 15.92
N THR A 60 -3.82 -1.58 15.04
CA THR A 60 -5.19 -1.57 14.51
C THR A 60 -5.56 -2.89 13.85
N LEU A 61 -4.72 -3.42 12.95
CA LEU A 61 -4.99 -4.68 12.25
C LEU A 61 -5.07 -5.87 13.21
N LYS A 62 -4.19 -5.91 14.23
CA LYS A 62 -4.21 -6.97 15.26
C LYS A 62 -5.46 -6.92 16.13
N ASP A 63 -5.89 -5.73 16.55
CA ASP A 63 -7.13 -5.54 17.31
C ASP A 63 -8.36 -5.94 16.47
N MET A 64 -8.29 -5.80 15.15
CA MET A 64 -9.31 -6.26 14.21
C MET A 64 -9.18 -7.74 13.84
N GLN A 65 -8.17 -8.46 14.35
CA GLN A 65 -7.90 -9.86 14.05
C GLN A 65 -7.71 -10.14 12.56
N VAL A 66 -7.10 -9.20 11.84
CA VAL A 66 -6.78 -9.36 10.41
C VAL A 66 -5.50 -10.16 10.25
N ASP A 67 -5.51 -11.13 9.34
CA ASP A 67 -4.36 -11.97 8.96
C ASP A 67 -3.93 -11.78 7.49
N GLN A 68 -4.83 -11.32 6.62
CA GLN A 68 -4.57 -11.07 5.20
C GLN A 68 -4.87 -9.62 4.80
N LEU A 69 -4.00 -9.05 3.95
CA LEU A 69 -4.09 -7.67 3.46
C LEU A 69 -4.12 -7.62 1.92
N VAL A 70 -5.11 -6.93 1.38
CA VAL A 70 -5.11 -6.47 -0.01
C VAL A 70 -4.46 -5.09 -0.07
N ILE A 71 -3.29 -4.98 -0.70
CA ILE A 71 -2.48 -3.76 -0.73
C ILE A 71 -2.43 -3.23 -2.17
N PHE A 72 -2.94 -2.02 -2.39
CA PHE A 72 -2.92 -1.34 -3.69
C PHE A 72 -2.80 0.18 -3.56
N GLY A 73 -2.65 0.86 -4.71
CA GLY A 73 -2.51 2.31 -4.80
C GLY A 73 -1.18 2.72 -5.44
N VAL A 74 -0.69 3.91 -5.07
CA VAL A 74 0.52 4.49 -5.66
C VAL A 74 1.55 4.88 -4.60
N VAL A 75 2.84 4.68 -4.84
CA VAL A 75 3.49 4.20 -6.08
C VAL A 75 3.98 2.76 -5.91
N THR A 76 3.76 1.87 -6.88
CA THR A 76 4.05 0.41 -6.79
C THR A 76 5.44 0.14 -6.23
N ASN A 77 6.47 0.71 -6.84
CA ASN A 77 7.88 0.47 -6.51
C ASN A 77 8.39 1.24 -5.28
N ILE A 78 7.53 2.00 -4.59
CA ILE A 78 7.88 2.83 -3.43
C ILE A 78 6.95 2.50 -2.26
N CYS A 79 5.79 3.16 -2.15
CA CYS A 79 4.92 3.06 -0.97
C CYS A 79 4.24 1.70 -0.88
N VAL A 80 3.75 1.18 -2.01
CA VAL A 80 3.09 -0.13 -2.06
C VAL A 80 4.10 -1.22 -1.68
N ARG A 81 5.23 -1.34 -2.41
CA ARG A 81 6.26 -2.34 -2.10
C ARG A 81 6.83 -2.22 -0.68
N SER A 82 7.04 -1.00 -0.19
CA SER A 82 7.50 -0.79 1.20
C SER A 82 6.48 -1.29 2.22
N THR A 83 5.19 -1.08 1.97
CA THR A 83 4.10 -1.57 2.82
C THR A 83 3.95 -3.10 2.72
N VAL A 84 4.11 -3.67 1.52
CA VAL A 84 4.12 -5.12 1.31
C VAL A 84 5.24 -5.79 2.10
N HIS A 85 6.46 -5.24 2.06
CA HIS A 85 7.58 -5.80 2.82
C HIS A 85 7.31 -5.77 4.33
N ASP A 86 6.83 -4.65 4.86
CA ASP A 86 6.52 -4.56 6.29
C ASP A 86 5.34 -5.48 6.67
N ALA A 87 4.30 -5.59 5.83
CA ALA A 87 3.20 -6.52 6.04
C ALA A 87 3.71 -7.98 6.15
N PHE A 88 4.56 -8.39 5.21
CA PHE A 88 5.18 -9.71 5.21
C PHE A 88 6.02 -9.94 6.47
N PHE A 89 6.85 -8.97 6.87
CA PHE A 89 7.69 -9.10 8.08
C PHE A 89 6.88 -9.12 9.38
N GLN A 90 5.70 -8.50 9.39
CA GLN A 90 4.78 -8.53 10.52
C GLN A 90 3.91 -9.80 10.55
N GLY A 91 3.99 -10.65 9.52
CA GLY A 91 3.32 -11.95 9.45
C GLY A 91 1.94 -11.92 8.79
N TYR A 92 1.60 -10.87 8.05
CA TYR A 92 0.36 -10.83 7.26
C TYR A 92 0.53 -11.55 5.92
N GLU A 93 -0.50 -12.25 5.48
CA GLU A 93 -0.62 -12.67 4.08
C GLU A 93 -0.91 -11.45 3.20
N VAL A 94 -0.31 -11.38 2.02
CA VAL A 94 -0.40 -10.19 1.15
C VAL A 94 -0.94 -10.56 -0.22
N VAL A 95 -1.90 -9.77 -0.69
CA VAL A 95 -2.42 -9.79 -2.06
C VAL A 95 -2.28 -8.40 -2.68
N VAL A 96 -1.78 -8.33 -3.92
CA VAL A 96 -1.63 -7.07 -4.67
C VAL A 96 -2.37 -7.17 -6.01
N PRO A 97 -3.52 -6.49 -6.18
CA PRO A 97 -4.15 -6.34 -7.49
C PRO A 97 -3.32 -5.38 -8.36
N SER A 98 -2.65 -5.93 -9.36
CA SER A 98 -1.66 -5.21 -10.18
C SER A 98 -2.26 -4.06 -10.99
N ASP A 99 -3.51 -4.20 -11.43
CA ASP A 99 -4.30 -3.20 -12.16
C ASP A 99 -4.80 -2.05 -11.29
N CYS A 100 -4.71 -2.18 -9.97
CA CYS A 100 -4.98 -1.11 -9.00
C CYS A 100 -3.69 -0.40 -8.53
N CYS A 101 -2.55 -0.68 -9.17
CA CYS A 101 -1.25 -0.15 -8.79
C CYS A 101 -0.55 0.55 -9.96
N ALA A 102 0.12 1.67 -9.70
CA ALA A 102 0.95 2.35 -10.70
C ALA A 102 2.34 2.70 -10.16
N ALA A 103 3.38 2.32 -10.91
CA ALA A 103 4.79 2.60 -10.62
C ALA A 103 5.26 3.93 -11.23
N THR A 104 6.52 4.30 -10.94
CA THR A 104 7.19 5.42 -11.62
C THR A 104 7.50 5.16 -13.09
N GLY A 105 7.39 3.92 -13.56
CA GLY A 105 7.65 3.53 -14.93
C GLY A 105 7.40 2.03 -15.16
N PRO A 106 7.35 1.58 -16.43
CA PRO A 106 7.04 0.18 -16.77
C PRO A 106 8.05 -0.82 -16.18
N ARG A 107 9.35 -0.49 -16.24
CA ARG A 107 10.42 -1.33 -15.68
C ARG A 107 10.26 -1.50 -14.16
N GLU A 108 9.95 -0.42 -13.46
CA GLU A 108 9.75 -0.44 -12.01
C GLU A 108 8.46 -1.18 -11.62
N GLN A 109 7.41 -1.09 -12.44
CA GLN A 109 6.18 -1.87 -12.26
C GLN A 109 6.50 -3.37 -12.36
N GLU A 110 7.09 -3.79 -13.48
CA GLU A 110 7.42 -5.19 -13.75
C GLU A 110 8.32 -5.78 -12.66
N SER A 111 9.44 -5.12 -12.36
CA SER A 111 10.37 -5.60 -11.33
C SER A 111 9.73 -5.67 -9.94
N SER A 112 8.90 -4.70 -9.56
CA SER A 112 8.29 -4.72 -8.23
C SER A 112 7.22 -5.79 -8.10
N LEU A 113 6.38 -5.97 -9.14
CA LEU A 113 5.37 -7.01 -9.13
C LEU A 113 5.99 -8.41 -9.18
N TYR A 114 7.08 -8.59 -9.96
CA TYR A 114 7.86 -9.83 -9.96
C TYR A 114 8.41 -10.14 -8.56
N ASP A 115 9.07 -9.17 -7.92
CA ASP A 115 9.63 -9.34 -6.57
C ASP A 115 8.54 -9.73 -5.57
N ILE A 116 7.38 -9.05 -5.62
CA ILE A 116 6.23 -9.31 -4.74
C ILE A 116 5.70 -10.72 -4.95
N ALA A 117 5.39 -11.11 -6.20
CA ALA A 117 4.84 -12.41 -6.53
C ALA A 117 5.77 -13.57 -6.14
N THR A 118 7.08 -13.33 -6.18
CA THR A 118 8.08 -14.36 -5.91
C THR A 118 8.35 -14.55 -4.41
N HIS A 119 8.31 -13.47 -3.62
CA HIS A 119 8.87 -13.49 -2.28
C HIS A 119 7.95 -13.00 -1.17
N PHE A 120 6.91 -12.22 -1.47
CA PHE A 120 6.20 -11.45 -0.44
C PHE A 120 4.68 -11.62 -0.46
N GLY A 121 4.07 -12.11 -1.55
CA GLY A 121 2.63 -12.32 -1.60
C GLY A 121 2.13 -12.75 -2.98
N VAL A 122 0.81 -12.69 -3.14
CA VAL A 122 0.12 -12.99 -4.41
C VAL A 122 -0.05 -11.70 -5.22
N VAL A 123 0.29 -11.75 -6.51
CA VAL A 123 -0.10 -10.71 -7.47
C VAL A 123 -1.22 -11.25 -8.34
N SER A 124 -2.33 -10.50 -8.45
CA SER A 124 -3.53 -10.86 -9.20
C SER A 124 -4.10 -9.62 -9.90
N ASP A 125 -5.34 -9.68 -10.38
CA ASP A 125 -6.12 -8.54 -10.85
C ASP A 125 -7.30 -8.24 -9.92
N SER A 126 -7.87 -7.04 -10.05
CA SER A 126 -8.96 -6.58 -9.19
C SER A 126 -10.23 -7.43 -9.31
N ALA A 127 -10.50 -8.01 -10.48
CA ALA A 127 -11.69 -8.81 -10.70
C ALA A 127 -11.64 -10.11 -9.88
N ASP A 128 -10.51 -10.80 -9.91
CA ASP A 128 -10.26 -12.01 -9.13
C ASP A 128 -10.25 -11.71 -7.62
N VAL A 129 -9.63 -10.61 -7.20
CA VAL A 129 -9.64 -10.17 -5.80
C VAL A 129 -11.06 -9.90 -5.30
N VAL A 130 -11.88 -9.21 -6.09
CA VAL A 130 -13.28 -8.94 -5.74
C VAL A 130 -14.11 -10.22 -5.67
N ALA A 131 -13.88 -11.17 -6.59
CA ALA A 131 -14.52 -12.47 -6.54
C ALA A 131 -14.14 -13.25 -5.27
N ALA A 132 -12.85 -13.28 -4.93
CA ALA A 132 -12.35 -13.94 -3.73
C ALA A 132 -12.95 -13.38 -2.44
N LEU A 133 -13.04 -12.06 -2.32
CA LEU A 133 -13.66 -11.39 -1.17
C LEU A 133 -15.16 -11.70 -1.03
N ARG A 134 -15.87 -11.92 -2.15
CA ARG A 134 -17.31 -12.25 -2.12
C ARG A 134 -17.57 -13.71 -1.80
N ASP A 135 -16.75 -14.60 -2.36
CA ASP A 135 -16.97 -16.04 -2.32
C ASP A 135 -16.23 -16.72 -1.15
N GLY A 136 -15.35 -15.99 -0.46
CA GLY A 136 -14.51 -16.52 0.61
C GLY A 136 -13.46 -17.51 0.11
N THR A 137 -12.99 -17.31 -1.13
CA THR A 137 -12.00 -18.20 -1.77
C THR A 137 -10.58 -17.67 -1.59
N SER A 138 -9.61 -18.59 -1.54
CA SER A 138 -8.20 -18.23 -1.48
C SER A 138 -7.67 -17.91 -2.88
N LEU A 139 -6.95 -16.81 -3.03
CA LEU A 139 -6.15 -16.55 -4.22
C LEU A 139 -4.85 -17.35 -4.15
N GLN A 140 -4.49 -18.00 -5.25
CA GLN A 140 -3.24 -18.72 -5.36
C GLN A 140 -2.16 -17.80 -5.95
N PRO A 141 -0.89 -17.93 -5.54
CA PRO A 141 0.22 -17.24 -6.22
C PRO A 141 0.23 -17.58 -7.70
N ALA A 142 0.38 -16.57 -8.57
CA ALA A 142 0.65 -16.81 -9.97
C ALA A 142 1.97 -17.58 -10.13
N GLU A 143 2.05 -18.51 -11.09
CA GLU A 143 3.32 -19.17 -11.43
C GLU A 143 4.32 -18.11 -11.88
N VAL A 144 5.30 -17.80 -11.02
CA VAL A 144 6.39 -16.92 -11.39
C VAL A 144 7.29 -17.68 -12.34
N ALA A 145 7.31 -17.28 -13.62
CA ALA A 145 8.23 -17.84 -14.60
C ALA A 145 9.67 -17.62 -14.13
N ALA A 146 10.41 -18.73 -13.99
CA ALA A 146 11.81 -18.77 -13.58
C ALA A 146 12.76 -18.28 -14.68
#